data_AF-A0A8S3Y4J2-F1
#
_entry.id   AF-A0A8S3Y4J2-F1
#
_cell.length_a   1.000
_cell.length_b   1.000
_cell.length_c   1.000
_cell.angle_alpha   90.00
_cell.angle_beta   90.00
_cell.angle_gamma   90.00
#
_symmetry.space_group_name_H-M   'P 1'
#
loop_
_entity.id
_entity.type
_entity.pdbx_description
1 polymer ?
#
loop_
_entity_poly.entity_id
_entity_poly.type
_entity_poly.pdbx_seq_one_letter_code
_entity_poly.pdbx_strand_id
1 'polypeptide(L)'
;MSDGHGEPNQHRKESVATANVPSDSPVTDPGHARSSNSEGTAAKFEGQRGKSGALKKSARYRSRSLSASSADSYSSTSYTGSSSDEEEGVQPHEKAIASGQANPPYCVRNVEQHAFGRREIEIAEQEMPGIMALRARAKDDKPLKDAKIVGCTHINAQTAVLIETLAALGATVRWAACNIYSTQNEVAAALAHAGFAIFAWRGESEEAFWWCIDQCCTPTTNWQPNMILDDGGDATHLMLKKHPAAFKQIKGIVEESVTGVHRLYQLSKAGKLCVPAMNVNDSVTKTKFDNLYSCRFYWERANPSRDNRQKRSTGNWLTSDQHS
;
A
#
# COMPACT_ATOMS: atom_id res chain seq x y z
N MET A 1 22.81 -75.47 34.58
CA MET A 1 23.55 -74.28 34.10
C MET A 1 23.98 -74.66 32.71
N SER A 2 23.22 -74.19 31.71
CA SER A 2 23.26 -74.72 30.35
C SER A 2 23.37 -73.55 29.37
N ASP A 3 24.19 -73.77 28.36
CA ASP A 3 24.75 -72.85 27.37
C ASP A 3 23.74 -72.27 26.35
N GLY A 4 24.19 -71.27 25.58
CA GLY A 4 23.83 -71.19 24.15
C GLY A 4 23.62 -69.81 23.52
N HIS A 5 24.68 -69.31 22.85
CA HIS A 5 24.76 -68.60 21.55
C HIS A 5 23.62 -67.70 20.99
N GLY A 6 24.02 -66.55 20.41
CA GLY A 6 23.28 -65.88 19.34
C GLY A 6 23.76 -64.46 19.01
N GLU A 7 24.40 -64.30 17.86
CA GLU A 7 25.07 -63.09 17.32
C GLU A 7 24.08 -62.16 16.52
N PRO A 8 24.51 -61.12 15.76
CA PRO A 8 24.11 -59.72 15.89
C PRO A 8 23.12 -59.22 14.81
N ASN A 9 22.56 -58.00 14.94
CA ASN A 9 21.95 -57.35 13.77
C ASN A 9 21.95 -55.80 13.77
N GLN A 10 22.83 -55.29 12.89
CA GLN A 10 22.65 -54.21 11.90
C GLN A 10 22.18 -52.80 12.32
N HIS A 11 23.15 -51.88 12.21
CA HIS A 11 22.96 -50.46 11.92
C HIS A 11 22.05 -50.23 10.69
N ARG A 12 20.92 -49.58 10.92
CA ARG A 12 20.14 -48.94 9.86
C ARG A 12 20.55 -47.47 9.79
N LYS A 13 21.30 -47.12 8.75
CA LYS A 13 21.51 -45.72 8.33
C LYS A 13 20.18 -45.19 7.81
N GLU A 14 19.59 -44.21 8.48
CA GLU A 14 18.53 -43.40 7.90
C GLU A 14 19.16 -42.21 7.17
N SER A 15 18.90 -42.17 5.87
CA SER A 15 19.26 -41.10 4.94
C SER A 15 18.49 -39.83 5.29
N VAL A 16 19.23 -38.77 5.63
CA VAL A 16 18.70 -37.40 5.73
C VAL A 16 18.32 -36.94 4.32
N ALA A 17 17.02 -36.92 4.05
CA ALA A 17 16.48 -36.22 2.89
C ALA A 17 16.45 -34.71 3.22
N THR A 18 17.35 -33.96 2.59
CA THR A 18 17.32 -32.50 2.58
C THR A 18 16.05 -32.05 1.84
N ALA A 19 15.06 -31.55 2.59
CA ALA A 19 13.90 -30.89 2.02
C ALA A 19 14.32 -29.52 1.47
N ASN A 20 14.05 -29.30 0.19
CA ASN A 20 14.19 -28.00 -0.48
C ASN A 20 13.38 -26.94 0.29
N VAL A 21 14.07 -25.90 0.72
CA VAL A 21 13.46 -24.66 1.24
C VAL A 21 12.95 -23.87 0.03
N PRO A 22 11.65 -23.53 -0.06
CA PRO A 22 11.19 -22.61 -1.10
C PRO A 22 11.67 -21.20 -0.74
N SER A 23 12.16 -20.46 -1.73
CA SER A 23 12.54 -19.06 -1.60
C SER A 23 11.31 -18.20 -1.28
N ASP A 24 11.32 -17.53 -0.12
CA ASP A 24 10.32 -16.56 0.33
C ASP A 24 10.55 -15.23 -0.41
N SER A 25 9.91 -15.04 -1.58
CA SER A 25 9.84 -13.73 -2.24
C SER A 25 8.59 -12.97 -1.77
N PRO A 26 8.66 -11.65 -1.55
CA PRO A 26 7.49 -10.81 -1.34
C PRO A 26 6.51 -10.96 -2.51
N VAL A 27 5.21 -10.85 -2.23
CA VAL A 27 4.18 -10.98 -3.26
C VAL A 27 4.25 -9.76 -4.19
N THR A 28 4.92 -9.93 -5.34
CA THR A 28 4.88 -8.99 -6.47
C THR A 28 4.06 -9.60 -7.62
N ASP A 29 3.01 -8.89 -8.05
CA ASP A 29 2.14 -9.30 -9.15
C ASP A 29 2.85 -9.09 -10.52
N PRO A 30 3.04 -10.12 -11.37
CA PRO A 30 3.70 -9.95 -12.66
C PRO A 30 2.68 -9.61 -13.76
N GLY A 31 2.74 -8.35 -14.23
CA GLY A 31 2.06 -7.90 -15.44
C GLY A 31 2.55 -8.64 -16.68
N HIS A 32 1.62 -9.21 -17.44
CA HIS A 32 1.84 -9.93 -18.69
C HIS A 32 2.71 -9.18 -19.72
N ALA A 33 3.88 -9.74 -20.03
CA ALA A 33 4.60 -9.45 -21.27
C ALA A 33 4.04 -10.33 -22.41
N ARG A 34 3.60 -9.70 -23.50
CA ARG A 34 3.51 -10.34 -24.82
C ARG A 34 4.21 -9.48 -25.85
N SER A 35 5.22 -10.08 -26.46
CA SER A 35 5.92 -9.63 -27.65
C SER A 35 5.09 -9.88 -28.90
N SER A 36 5.15 -8.97 -29.86
CA SER A 36 5.04 -9.30 -31.29
C SER A 36 5.68 -8.19 -32.13
N ASN A 37 6.78 -8.55 -32.79
CA ASN A 37 7.39 -7.82 -33.89
C ASN A 37 6.46 -7.79 -35.11
N SER A 38 6.46 -6.66 -35.84
CA SER A 38 6.37 -6.67 -37.31
C SER A 38 6.88 -5.33 -37.87
N GLU A 39 8.00 -5.41 -38.58
CA GLU A 39 8.53 -4.38 -39.48
C GLU A 39 7.60 -4.13 -40.68
N GLY A 40 7.70 -2.95 -41.30
CA GLY A 40 6.99 -2.69 -42.57
C GLY A 40 6.97 -1.25 -43.08
N THR A 41 8.14 -0.76 -43.53
CA THR A 41 8.36 0.08 -44.73
C THR A 41 7.55 1.37 -44.98
N ALA A 42 8.30 2.47 -45.06
CA ALA A 42 7.91 3.75 -45.65
C ALA A 42 7.85 3.70 -47.20
N ALA A 43 6.89 4.41 -47.79
CA ALA A 43 6.93 4.81 -49.20
C ALA A 43 6.37 6.23 -49.38
N LYS A 44 7.17 7.06 -50.06
CA LYS A 44 6.92 8.43 -50.52
C LYS A 44 5.81 8.46 -51.55
N PHE A 45 5.07 9.57 -51.63
CA PHE A 45 4.63 10.11 -52.92
C PHE A 45 4.69 11.65 -52.91
N GLU A 46 5.44 12.18 -53.88
CA GLU A 46 5.59 13.60 -54.20
C GLU A 46 4.38 14.12 -54.98
N GLY A 47 4.12 15.43 -54.82
CA GLY A 47 3.20 16.18 -55.67
C GLY A 47 3.51 17.67 -55.60
N GLN A 48 4.50 18.12 -56.38
CA GLN A 48 4.77 19.54 -56.65
C GLN A 48 3.70 20.11 -57.60
N ARG A 49 3.26 21.35 -57.35
CA ARG A 49 3.12 22.40 -58.39
C ARG A 49 2.84 23.76 -57.73
N GLY A 50 3.67 24.74 -58.08
CA GLY A 50 3.64 26.09 -57.53
C GLY A 50 2.96 27.14 -58.40
N LYS A 51 3.30 28.40 -58.04
CA LYS A 51 3.09 29.71 -58.69
C LYS A 51 1.86 30.54 -58.29
N SER A 52 2.10 31.40 -57.29
CA SER A 52 2.10 32.88 -57.34
C SER A 52 1.06 33.65 -58.18
N GLY A 53 0.41 34.64 -57.53
CA GLY A 53 -0.06 35.86 -58.18
C GLY A 53 -0.96 36.75 -57.29
N ALA A 54 -0.42 37.91 -56.86
CA ALA A 54 -1.00 39.26 -56.76
C ALA A 54 -2.53 39.47 -56.51
N LEU A 55 -3.07 40.50 -55.84
CA LEU A 55 -2.64 41.74 -55.19
C LEU A 55 -3.93 42.45 -54.67
N LYS A 56 -3.77 43.30 -53.65
CA LYS A 56 -4.42 44.62 -53.40
C LYS A 56 -5.75 44.78 -52.62
N LYS A 57 -5.57 45.59 -51.54
CA LYS A 57 -6.37 46.76 -51.05
C LYS A 57 -7.69 46.40 -50.33
N SER A 58 -8.15 47.08 -49.27
CA SER A 58 -8.02 48.48 -48.83
C SER A 58 -8.37 48.62 -47.33
N ALA A 59 -7.79 49.64 -46.69
CA ALA A 59 -7.95 50.05 -45.31
C ALA A 59 -9.36 50.58 -44.94
N ARG A 60 -9.69 50.57 -43.64
CA ARG A 60 -10.17 51.76 -42.90
C ARG A 60 -10.12 51.60 -41.38
N TYR A 61 -9.82 52.73 -40.78
CA TYR A 61 -9.44 53.06 -39.41
C TYR A 61 -10.65 53.21 -38.50
N ARG A 62 -10.59 52.74 -37.23
CA ARG A 62 -11.27 53.37 -36.10
C ARG A 62 -10.44 53.20 -34.82
N SER A 63 -10.25 54.33 -34.14
CA SER A 63 -9.40 54.56 -32.98
C SER A 63 -10.23 54.72 -31.69
N ARG A 64 -9.51 54.72 -30.55
CA ARG A 64 -9.89 54.97 -29.14
C ARG A 64 -10.23 53.68 -28.37
N SER A 65 -9.65 53.39 -27.22
CA SER A 65 -9.12 54.26 -26.15
C SER A 65 -7.97 53.60 -25.38
N LEU A 66 -6.96 54.42 -25.05
CA LEU A 66 -5.92 54.12 -24.06
C LEU A 66 -6.45 54.49 -22.67
N SER A 67 -6.43 53.53 -21.75
CA SER A 67 -6.44 53.78 -20.31
C SER A 67 -5.34 52.91 -19.71
N ALA A 68 -4.28 53.58 -19.25
CA ALA A 68 -3.16 53.00 -18.56
C ALA A 68 -3.39 53.02 -17.04
N SER A 69 -2.61 52.18 -16.37
CA SER A 69 -2.21 52.19 -14.94
C SER A 69 -3.09 51.44 -13.94
N SER A 70 -2.78 50.14 -13.78
CA SER A 70 -2.49 49.53 -12.47
C SER A 70 -1.32 48.58 -12.67
N ALA A 71 -0.12 49.01 -12.25
CA ALA A 71 1.05 48.15 -12.18
C ALA A 71 1.05 47.48 -10.81
N ASP A 72 0.29 46.40 -10.67
CA ASP A 72 0.48 45.44 -9.58
C ASP A 72 1.14 44.20 -10.19
N SER A 73 2.46 44.14 -10.05
CA SER A 73 3.26 42.98 -10.40
C SER A 73 2.84 41.82 -9.50
N TYR A 74 1.96 40.95 -10.01
CA TYR A 74 1.86 39.60 -9.48
C TYR A 74 3.20 38.91 -9.80
N SER A 75 4.06 38.77 -8.78
CA SER A 75 5.14 37.81 -8.87
C SER A 75 4.49 36.44 -8.81
N SER A 76 4.19 35.87 -9.98
CA SER A 76 3.98 34.43 -10.09
C SER A 76 5.32 33.78 -9.81
N THR A 77 5.65 33.59 -8.53
CA THR A 77 6.64 32.61 -8.10
C THR A 77 6.08 31.25 -8.47
N SER A 78 6.32 30.86 -9.72
CA SER A 78 6.26 29.48 -10.16
C SER A 78 7.25 28.71 -9.30
N TYR A 79 6.71 28.04 -8.29
CA TYR A 79 7.45 27.10 -7.45
C TYR A 79 7.74 25.86 -8.30
N THR A 80 8.64 25.99 -9.28
CA THR A 80 9.31 24.84 -9.89
C THR A 80 10.42 24.44 -8.94
N GLY A 81 10.02 23.95 -7.77
CA GLY A 81 10.88 23.11 -6.95
C GLY A 81 11.06 21.81 -7.72
N SER A 82 12.01 21.82 -8.66
CA SER A 82 12.52 20.62 -9.28
C SER A 82 13.14 19.81 -8.15
N SER A 83 12.38 18.82 -7.67
CA SER A 83 12.80 17.83 -6.69
C SER A 83 13.82 16.91 -7.35
N SER A 84 15.02 17.44 -7.57
CA SER A 84 16.19 16.68 -7.96
C SER A 84 16.93 16.28 -6.70
N ASP A 85 16.34 15.34 -5.96
CA ASP A 85 17.03 14.48 -4.99
C ASP A 85 16.31 13.12 -5.00
N GLU A 86 16.31 12.50 -6.18
CA GLU A 86 16.42 11.04 -6.24
C GLU A 86 17.80 10.70 -5.66
N GLU A 87 17.95 10.69 -4.33
CA GLU A 87 19.03 9.96 -3.68
C GLU A 87 18.80 8.47 -3.98
N GLU A 88 19.18 8.03 -5.19
CA GLU A 88 19.61 6.67 -5.40
C GLU A 88 20.84 6.46 -4.50
N GLY A 89 20.67 5.73 -3.41
CA GLY A 89 21.82 5.18 -2.72
C GLY A 89 21.56 4.58 -1.35
N VAL A 90 20.75 5.22 -0.50
CA VAL A 90 20.65 4.80 0.91
C VAL A 90 19.22 4.78 1.41
N GLN A 91 18.73 3.59 1.75
CA GLN A 91 17.37 3.43 2.26
C GLN A 91 17.26 3.94 3.72
N PRO A 92 16.08 4.41 4.15
CA PRO A 92 15.85 4.88 5.51
C PRO A 92 16.34 3.93 6.62
N HIS A 93 16.13 2.62 6.46
CA HIS A 93 16.59 1.64 7.46
C HIS A 93 18.12 1.55 7.58
N GLU A 94 18.86 1.72 6.49
CA GLU A 94 20.34 1.73 6.51
C GLU A 94 20.85 2.92 7.31
N LYS A 95 20.22 4.10 7.14
CA LYS A 95 20.51 5.29 7.95
C LYS A 95 20.21 5.03 9.44
N ALA A 96 19.10 4.37 9.74
CA ALA A 96 18.74 4.00 11.12
C ALA A 96 19.75 3.03 11.75
N ILE A 97 20.14 1.97 11.03
CA ILE A 97 21.14 1.00 11.48
C ILE A 97 22.50 1.68 11.67
N ALA A 98 22.93 2.52 10.72
CA ALA A 98 24.19 3.26 10.80
C ALA A 98 24.23 4.24 11.98
N SER A 99 23.08 4.79 12.38
CA SER A 99 22.97 5.66 13.56
C SER A 99 23.09 4.92 14.90
N GLY A 100 23.18 3.58 14.89
CA GLY A 100 23.31 2.75 16.09
C GLY A 100 22.03 2.64 16.93
N GLN A 101 20.90 3.13 16.42
CA GLN A 101 19.60 2.99 17.10
C GLN A 101 19.03 1.60 16.87
N ALA A 102 19.18 0.71 17.87
CA ALA A 102 18.71 -0.67 17.78
C ALA A 102 17.17 -0.82 17.64
N ASN A 103 16.40 0.20 18.06
CA ASN A 103 14.95 0.25 17.94
C ASN A 103 14.52 1.73 17.83
N PRO A 104 14.60 2.32 16.63
CA PRO A 104 14.22 3.72 16.43
C PRO A 104 12.72 3.89 16.66
N PRO A 105 12.25 5.10 17.05
CA PRO A 105 10.83 5.33 17.33
C PRO A 105 9.95 5.19 16.07
N TYR A 106 10.49 5.49 14.89
CA TYR A 106 9.88 5.32 13.57
C TYR A 106 10.97 5.26 12.50
N CYS A 107 10.62 4.86 11.27
CA CYS A 107 11.49 4.91 10.09
C CYS A 107 10.64 5.19 8.84
N VAL A 108 10.80 6.38 8.26
CA VAL A 108 10.01 6.87 7.11
C VAL A 108 10.91 7.58 6.10
N ARG A 109 10.45 7.76 4.86
CA ARG A 109 11.24 8.42 3.79
C ARG A 109 11.66 9.85 4.15
N ASN A 110 10.70 10.68 4.52
CA ASN A 110 10.92 12.09 4.84
C ASN A 110 9.83 12.61 5.78
N VAL A 111 10.18 12.89 7.05
CA VAL A 111 9.22 13.36 8.06
C VAL A 111 8.68 14.77 7.78
N GLU A 112 9.38 15.60 7.01
CA GLU A 112 8.97 16.98 6.69
C GLU A 112 7.71 17.04 5.82
N GLN A 113 7.32 15.92 5.19
CA GLN A 113 6.09 15.82 4.41
C GLN A 113 4.81 15.68 5.28
N HIS A 114 4.96 15.66 6.61
CA HIS A 114 3.87 15.42 7.56
C HIS A 114 2.66 16.37 7.38
N ALA A 115 2.90 17.64 7.04
CA ALA A 115 1.83 18.62 6.88
C ALA A 115 0.93 18.31 5.67
N PHE A 116 1.51 17.76 4.58
CA PHE A 116 0.73 17.32 3.43
C PHE A 116 -0.04 16.04 3.76
N GLY A 117 0.61 15.06 4.37
CA GLY A 117 -0.07 13.82 4.79
C GLY A 117 -1.20 14.07 5.78
N ARG A 118 -1.06 15.03 6.71
CA ARG A 118 -2.15 15.41 7.64
C ARG A 118 -3.39 15.89 6.90
N ARG A 119 -3.24 16.70 5.84
CA ARG A 119 -4.37 17.15 5.02
C ARG A 119 -5.04 15.97 4.29
N GLU A 120 -4.28 15.02 3.77
CA GLU A 120 -4.84 13.81 3.15
C GLU A 120 -5.63 12.97 4.16
N ILE A 121 -5.13 12.84 5.40
CA ILE A 121 -5.84 12.14 6.48
C ILE A 121 -7.16 12.85 6.82
N GLU A 122 -7.17 14.18 6.94
CA GLU A 122 -8.38 14.97 7.22
C GLU A 122 -9.43 14.83 6.10
N ILE A 123 -9.00 14.72 4.84
CA ILE A 123 -9.88 14.42 3.72
C ILE A 123 -10.46 13.01 3.86
N ALA A 124 -9.62 12.01 4.15
CA ALA A 124 -10.07 10.64 4.35
C ALA A 124 -11.07 10.49 5.51
N GLU A 125 -10.91 11.25 6.60
CA GLU A 125 -11.88 11.25 7.70
C GLU A 125 -13.30 11.65 7.25
N GLN A 126 -13.41 12.60 6.32
CA GLN A 126 -14.70 13.03 5.76
C GLN A 126 -15.33 11.96 4.87
N GLU A 127 -14.52 11.14 4.20
CA GLU A 127 -14.97 10.05 3.33
C GLU A 127 -15.20 8.72 4.07
N MET A 128 -14.87 8.65 5.36
CA MET A 128 -14.95 7.44 6.17
C MET A 128 -15.93 7.56 7.36
N PRO A 129 -17.22 7.89 7.11
CA PRO A 129 -18.18 8.20 8.18
C PRO A 129 -18.44 7.02 9.13
N GLY A 130 -18.34 5.77 8.65
CA GLY A 130 -18.59 4.59 9.47
C GLY A 130 -17.59 4.42 10.62
N ILE A 131 -16.30 4.54 10.34
CA ILE A 131 -15.25 4.46 11.37
C ILE A 131 -15.21 5.72 12.23
N MET A 132 -15.57 6.90 11.69
CA MET A 132 -15.71 8.11 12.50
C MET A 132 -16.86 8.00 13.50
N ALA A 133 -18.00 7.45 13.09
CA ALA A 133 -19.11 7.17 14.01
C ALA A 133 -18.73 6.13 15.07
N LEU A 134 -17.99 5.08 14.71
CA LEU A 134 -17.45 4.11 15.66
C LEU A 134 -16.53 4.78 16.68
N ARG A 135 -15.58 5.59 16.20
CA ARG A 135 -14.64 6.34 17.03
C ARG A 135 -15.40 7.22 18.04
N ALA A 136 -16.36 8.01 17.58
CA ALA A 136 -17.17 8.88 18.43
C ALA A 136 -17.96 8.09 19.49
N ARG A 137 -18.57 6.96 19.11
CA ARG A 137 -19.38 6.14 20.02
C ARG A 137 -18.56 5.47 21.12
N ALA A 138 -17.37 4.98 20.80
CA ALA A 138 -16.60 4.09 21.68
C ALA A 138 -15.39 4.77 22.35
N LYS A 139 -15.14 6.06 22.07
CA LYS A 139 -13.95 6.78 22.58
C LYS A 139 -13.87 6.79 24.10
N ASP A 140 -15.00 6.96 24.78
CA ASP A 140 -15.03 7.10 26.25
C ASP A 140 -14.87 5.76 26.96
N ASP A 141 -15.35 4.67 26.36
CA ASP A 141 -15.26 3.31 26.90
C ASP A 141 -13.82 2.75 26.85
N LYS A 142 -12.97 3.30 25.98
CA LYS A 142 -11.59 2.84 25.73
C LYS A 142 -11.50 1.30 25.61
N PRO A 143 -12.25 0.66 24.70
CA PRO A 143 -12.33 -0.80 24.63
C PRO A 143 -11.01 -1.47 24.26
N LEU A 144 -10.06 -0.73 23.69
CA LEU A 144 -8.73 -1.22 23.35
C LEU A 144 -7.65 -0.78 24.35
N LYS A 145 -8.04 -0.35 25.56
CA LYS A 145 -7.08 -0.05 26.63
C LYS A 145 -6.13 -1.24 26.82
N ASP A 146 -4.84 -0.93 26.88
CA ASP A 146 -3.74 -1.89 27.03
C ASP A 146 -3.56 -2.86 25.83
N ALA A 147 -4.31 -2.68 24.74
CA ALA A 147 -4.02 -3.38 23.50
C ALA A 147 -2.71 -2.85 22.90
N LYS A 148 -1.78 -3.75 22.59
CA LYS A 148 -0.50 -3.49 21.94
C LYS A 148 -0.54 -4.17 20.58
N ILE A 149 -0.95 -3.42 19.57
CA ILE A 149 -1.30 -3.93 18.25
C ILE A 149 -0.11 -3.77 17.31
N VAL A 150 0.29 -4.88 16.68
CA VAL A 150 1.15 -4.84 15.48
C VAL A 150 0.23 -4.80 14.28
N GLY A 151 0.39 -3.76 13.45
CA GLY A 151 -0.29 -3.65 12.16
C GLY A 151 0.66 -3.89 11.01
N CYS A 152 0.22 -4.67 10.02
CA CYS A 152 0.92 -4.89 8.76
C CYS A 152 -0.11 -4.81 7.63
N THR A 153 -0.26 -3.62 7.06
CA THR A 153 -1.24 -3.33 6.00
C THR A 153 -0.66 -2.32 5.03
N HIS A 154 -1.35 -2.01 3.94
CA HIS A 154 -1.01 -0.84 3.13
C HIS A 154 -1.04 0.43 3.98
N ILE A 155 -0.09 1.36 3.77
CA ILE A 155 -0.05 2.65 4.47
C ILE A 155 -0.52 3.74 3.53
N ASN A 156 -1.78 4.12 3.69
CA ASN A 156 -2.45 5.21 2.98
C ASN A 156 -3.29 6.03 3.96
N ALA A 157 -3.91 7.11 3.48
CA ALA A 157 -4.74 7.98 4.32
C ALA A 157 -5.84 7.22 5.06
N GLN A 158 -6.45 6.20 4.43
CA GLN A 158 -7.50 5.38 5.05
C GLN A 158 -6.97 4.54 6.22
N THR A 159 -5.79 3.94 6.07
CA THR A 159 -5.10 3.22 7.15
C THR A 159 -4.70 4.16 8.29
N ALA A 160 -4.29 5.39 7.99
CA ALA A 160 -4.00 6.37 9.03
C ALA A 160 -5.23 6.68 9.89
N VAL A 161 -6.40 6.83 9.26
CA VAL A 161 -7.69 7.00 9.97
C VAL A 161 -8.01 5.78 10.86
N LEU A 162 -7.71 4.56 10.40
CA LEU A 162 -7.81 3.34 11.20
C LEU A 162 -6.86 3.38 12.40
N ILE A 163 -5.57 3.66 12.17
CA ILE A 163 -4.53 3.74 13.21
C ILE A 163 -4.92 4.74 14.31
N GLU A 164 -5.32 5.95 13.93
CA GLU A 164 -5.73 6.99 14.86
C GLU A 164 -7.02 6.61 15.61
N THR A 165 -7.91 5.84 14.97
CA THR A 165 -9.09 5.29 15.65
C THR A 165 -8.70 4.26 16.69
N LEU A 166 -7.83 3.30 16.37
CA LEU A 166 -7.37 2.29 17.34
C LEU A 166 -6.71 2.97 18.55
N ALA A 167 -5.87 3.97 18.31
CA ALA A 167 -5.24 4.76 19.35
C ALA A 167 -6.26 5.56 20.19
N ALA A 168 -7.23 6.20 19.54
CA ALA A 168 -8.31 6.91 20.21
C ALA A 168 -9.17 5.98 21.09
N LEU A 169 -9.28 4.70 20.74
CA LEU A 169 -9.96 3.67 21.53
C LEU A 169 -9.08 3.03 22.62
N GLY A 170 -7.84 3.48 22.79
CA GLY A 170 -6.95 3.11 23.90
C GLY A 170 -5.78 2.20 23.54
N ALA A 171 -5.61 1.82 22.26
CA ALA A 171 -4.51 0.97 21.84
C ALA A 171 -3.18 1.73 21.76
N THR A 172 -2.08 1.02 21.98
CA THR A 172 -0.74 1.41 21.51
C THR A 172 -0.43 0.60 20.26
N VAL A 173 0.09 1.23 19.21
CA VAL A 173 0.29 0.60 17.90
C VAL A 173 1.74 0.70 17.44
N ARG A 174 2.18 -0.29 16.67
CA ARG A 174 3.35 -0.22 15.77
C ARG A 174 2.93 -0.73 14.41
N TRP A 175 3.38 -0.08 13.34
CA TRP A 175 2.88 -0.36 11.98
C TRP A 175 3.99 -0.48 10.95
N ALA A 176 3.88 -1.49 10.09
CA ALA A 176 4.68 -1.68 8.88
C ALA A 176 3.77 -1.80 7.66
N ALA A 177 4.35 -1.60 6.47
CA ALA A 177 3.64 -1.84 5.21
C ALA A 177 3.55 -3.34 4.92
N CYS A 178 2.45 -3.81 4.32
CA CYS A 178 2.35 -5.19 3.78
C CYS A 178 2.82 -5.28 2.31
N ASN A 179 3.17 -4.16 1.67
CA ASN A 179 3.68 -4.14 0.31
C ASN A 179 4.65 -2.97 0.08
N ILE A 180 5.80 -3.28 -0.51
CA ILE A 180 6.94 -2.37 -0.74
C ILE A 180 6.62 -1.11 -1.57
N TYR A 181 5.53 -1.09 -2.34
CA TYR A 181 5.15 0.05 -3.19
C TYR A 181 3.88 0.76 -2.74
N SER A 182 3.20 0.23 -1.75
CA SER A 182 1.85 0.70 -1.36
C SER A 182 1.85 1.92 -0.43
N THR A 183 2.99 2.23 0.18
CA THR A 183 3.10 3.32 1.14
C THR A 183 2.95 4.69 0.47
N GLN A 184 2.07 5.52 1.03
CA GLN A 184 2.04 6.96 0.82
C GLN A 184 3.01 7.62 1.82
N ASN A 185 4.14 8.12 1.31
CA ASN A 185 5.25 8.59 2.16
C ASN A 185 4.85 9.75 3.07
N GLU A 186 4.05 10.68 2.54
CA GLU A 186 3.49 11.82 3.24
C GLU A 186 2.59 11.39 4.40
N VAL A 187 1.79 10.33 4.22
CA VAL A 187 0.91 9.79 5.26
C VAL A 187 1.73 9.08 6.33
N ALA A 188 2.72 8.29 5.94
CA ALA A 188 3.66 7.68 6.87
C ALA A 188 4.38 8.75 7.70
N ALA A 189 4.79 9.86 7.08
CA ALA A 189 5.39 11.01 7.75
C ALA A 189 4.42 11.68 8.74
N ALA A 190 3.15 11.86 8.35
CA ALA A 190 2.12 12.44 9.22
C ALA A 190 1.84 11.60 10.47
N LEU A 191 1.80 10.28 10.33
CA LEU A 191 1.66 9.34 11.44
C LEU A 191 2.90 9.33 12.34
N ALA A 192 4.11 9.28 11.75
CA ALA A 192 5.36 9.35 12.50
C ALA A 192 5.48 10.65 13.31
N HIS A 193 5.15 11.79 12.69
CA HIS A 193 5.13 13.10 13.35
C HIS A 193 4.11 13.16 14.50
N ALA A 194 2.97 12.47 14.37
CA ALA A 194 1.97 12.34 15.43
C ALA A 194 2.41 11.42 16.59
N GLY A 195 3.60 10.82 16.50
CA GLY A 195 4.18 9.97 17.55
C GLY A 195 3.85 8.48 17.40
N PHE A 196 3.30 8.05 16.25
CA PHE A 196 3.10 6.63 15.97
C PHE A 196 4.40 5.99 15.50
N ALA A 197 4.62 4.75 15.93
CA ALA A 197 5.78 3.97 15.51
C ALA A 197 5.51 3.34 14.14
N ILE A 198 5.85 4.07 13.09
CA ILE A 198 5.67 3.69 11.68
C ILE A 198 7.02 3.34 11.07
N PHE A 199 7.11 2.16 10.46
CA PHE A 199 8.29 1.68 9.75
C PHE A 199 7.88 1.34 8.33
N ALA A 200 7.89 2.35 7.46
CA ALA A 200 7.49 2.17 6.07
C ALA A 200 7.88 3.34 5.17
N TRP A 201 8.15 3.03 3.92
CA TRP A 201 8.25 3.99 2.82
C TRP A 201 7.93 3.33 1.48
N ARG A 202 7.69 4.15 0.46
CA ARG A 202 7.52 3.65 -0.90
C ARG A 202 8.86 3.28 -1.51
N GLY A 203 8.94 2.08 -2.09
CA GLY A 203 10.14 1.54 -2.71
C GLY A 203 11.10 0.91 -1.70
N GLU A 204 10.57 0.15 -0.75
CA GLU A 204 11.38 -0.69 0.14
C GLU A 204 12.08 -1.82 -0.65
N SER A 205 13.32 -2.16 -0.28
CA SER A 205 13.89 -3.46 -0.67
C SER A 205 13.23 -4.60 0.13
N GLU A 206 13.41 -5.85 -0.31
CA GLU A 206 12.91 -7.01 0.43
C GLU A 206 13.50 -7.10 1.85
N GLU A 207 14.79 -6.77 1.99
CA GLU A 207 15.46 -6.73 3.30
C GLU A 207 14.85 -5.65 4.21
N ALA A 208 14.58 -4.47 3.67
CA ALA A 208 13.94 -3.38 4.38
C ALA A 208 12.52 -3.74 4.83
N PHE A 209 11.75 -4.38 3.95
CA PHE A 209 10.39 -4.83 4.22
C PHE A 209 10.33 -5.75 5.45
N TRP A 210 11.17 -6.79 5.47
CA TRP A 210 11.24 -7.71 6.61
C TRP A 210 11.78 -7.04 7.87
N TRP A 211 12.74 -6.10 7.72
CA TRP A 211 13.24 -5.31 8.83
C TRP A 211 12.14 -4.46 9.47
N CYS A 212 11.29 -3.79 8.67
CA CYS A 212 10.17 -2.98 9.14
C CYS A 212 9.17 -3.80 9.97
N ILE A 213 8.77 -4.97 9.46
CA ILE A 213 7.87 -5.88 10.19
C ILE A 213 8.52 -6.34 11.51
N ASP A 214 9.82 -6.64 11.48
CA ASP A 214 10.56 -7.06 12.67
C ASP A 214 10.64 -5.96 13.75
N GLN A 215 10.80 -4.70 13.37
CA GLN A 215 10.76 -3.57 14.32
C GLN A 215 9.41 -3.45 15.03
N CYS A 216 8.33 -3.80 14.34
CA CYS A 216 6.99 -3.82 14.92
C CYS A 216 6.79 -5.01 15.87
N CYS A 217 7.28 -6.18 15.48
CA CYS A 217 7.08 -7.44 16.21
C CYS A 217 8.02 -7.65 17.40
N THR A 218 9.23 -7.10 17.35
CA THR A 218 10.28 -7.39 18.34
C THR A 218 9.90 -6.86 19.73
N PRO A 219 9.80 -7.75 20.75
CA PRO A 219 9.56 -7.31 22.11
C PRO A 219 10.72 -6.46 22.65
N THR A 220 10.39 -5.42 23.40
CA THR A 220 11.34 -4.56 24.11
C THR A 220 10.84 -4.33 25.53
N THR A 221 11.63 -3.67 26.39
CA THR A 221 11.26 -3.38 27.79
C THR A 221 9.88 -2.76 27.93
N ASN A 222 9.46 -1.91 26.98
CA ASN A 222 8.18 -1.19 27.03
C ASN A 222 7.14 -1.72 26.02
N TRP A 223 7.52 -2.66 25.15
CA TRP A 223 6.67 -3.16 24.07
C TRP A 223 6.62 -4.68 24.06
N GLN A 224 5.43 -5.21 24.26
CA GLN A 224 5.13 -6.64 24.09
C GLN A 224 3.82 -6.70 23.32
N PRO A 225 3.83 -7.04 22.03
CA PRO A 225 2.60 -7.08 21.25
C PRO A 225 1.66 -8.15 21.79
N ASN A 226 0.36 -7.85 21.80
CA ASN A 226 -0.69 -8.75 22.26
C ASN A 226 -1.84 -8.92 21.26
N MET A 227 -1.84 -8.19 20.13
CA MET A 227 -2.73 -8.43 19.00
C MET A 227 -2.00 -8.18 17.68
N ILE A 228 -2.44 -8.87 16.62
CA ILE A 228 -1.95 -8.67 15.24
C ILE A 228 -3.13 -8.24 14.37
N LEU A 229 -2.94 -7.20 13.56
CA LEU A 229 -3.80 -6.82 12.46
C LEU A 229 -2.99 -6.94 11.18
N ASP A 230 -3.33 -7.90 10.33
CA ASP A 230 -2.50 -8.35 9.22
C ASP A 230 -3.29 -8.32 7.90
N ASP A 231 -2.58 -8.06 6.81
CA ASP A 231 -3.06 -8.06 5.45
C ASP A 231 -2.04 -8.80 4.59
N GLY A 232 -2.28 -10.10 4.38
CA GLY A 232 -1.43 -10.99 3.60
C GLY A 232 -0.78 -12.10 4.44
N GLY A 233 -0.67 -11.91 5.75
CA GLY A 233 -0.19 -12.91 6.71
C GLY A 233 1.32 -12.87 7.01
N ASP A 234 2.04 -11.83 6.57
CA ASP A 234 3.50 -11.75 6.70
C ASP A 234 3.96 -11.38 8.11
N ALA A 235 3.25 -10.49 8.81
CA ALA A 235 3.54 -10.22 10.22
C ALA A 235 3.26 -11.45 11.09
N THR A 236 2.15 -12.13 10.83
CA THR A 236 1.80 -13.40 11.47
C THR A 236 2.89 -14.45 11.26
N HIS A 237 3.36 -14.61 10.01
CA HIS A 237 4.40 -15.57 9.68
C HIS A 237 5.74 -15.23 10.35
N LEU A 238 6.18 -13.98 10.27
CA LEU A 238 7.43 -13.53 10.87
C LEU A 238 7.39 -13.73 12.39
N MET A 239 6.29 -13.33 13.05
CA MET A 239 6.18 -13.44 14.49
C MET A 239 6.14 -14.91 14.96
N LEU A 240 5.45 -15.78 14.23
CA LEU A 240 5.44 -17.22 14.50
C LEU A 240 6.83 -17.86 14.34
N LYS A 241 7.59 -17.46 13.32
CA LYS A 241 8.90 -18.04 12.99
C LYS A 241 10.04 -17.50 13.87
N LYS A 242 10.10 -16.18 14.05
CA LYS A 242 11.22 -15.48 14.70
C LYS A 242 10.98 -15.22 16.18
N HIS A 243 9.72 -15.02 16.58
CA HIS A 243 9.35 -14.63 17.96
C HIS A 243 8.30 -15.59 18.58
N PRO A 244 8.52 -16.92 18.57
CA PRO A 244 7.50 -17.90 18.97
C PRO A 244 7.03 -17.76 20.43
N ALA A 245 7.90 -17.28 21.33
CA ALA A 245 7.54 -17.02 22.72
C ALA A 245 6.57 -15.83 22.85
N ALA A 246 6.77 -14.77 22.07
CA ALA A 246 5.88 -13.62 22.01
C ALA A 246 4.57 -13.97 21.30
N PHE A 247 4.63 -14.79 20.24
CA PHE A 247 3.46 -15.23 19.49
C PHE A 247 2.43 -15.94 20.38
N LYS A 248 2.87 -16.76 21.33
CA LYS A 248 1.98 -17.42 22.32
C LYS A 248 1.24 -16.45 23.25
N GLN A 249 1.71 -15.21 23.37
CA GLN A 249 1.06 -14.17 24.19
C GLN A 249 0.07 -13.33 23.38
N ILE A 250 -0.01 -13.53 22.06
CA ILE A 250 -1.00 -12.87 21.22
C ILE A 250 -2.40 -13.35 21.60
N LYS A 251 -3.28 -12.41 21.89
CA LYS A 251 -4.68 -12.64 22.24
C LYS A 251 -5.55 -12.90 21.01
N GLY A 252 -5.14 -12.40 19.85
CA GLY A 252 -5.86 -12.63 18.61
C GLY A 252 -5.17 -12.02 17.38
N ILE A 253 -5.48 -12.61 16.24
CA ILE A 253 -5.08 -12.13 14.90
C ILE A 253 -6.35 -11.67 14.18
N VAL A 254 -6.30 -10.54 13.50
CA VAL A 254 -7.34 -10.04 12.61
C VAL A 254 -6.75 -9.98 11.22
N GLU A 255 -7.26 -10.78 10.29
CA GLU A 255 -6.71 -10.90 8.93
C GLU A 255 -7.68 -10.33 7.89
N GLU A 256 -7.14 -9.45 7.06
CA GLU A 256 -7.85 -8.67 6.05
C GLU A 256 -8.07 -9.49 4.77
N SER A 257 -7.07 -10.24 4.31
CA SER A 257 -6.95 -10.67 2.91
C SER A 257 -7.33 -12.14 2.67
N VAL A 258 -7.71 -12.46 1.43
CA VAL A 258 -7.95 -13.86 1.01
C VAL A 258 -6.71 -14.73 1.22
N THR A 259 -5.53 -14.21 0.86
CA THR A 259 -4.26 -14.93 0.92
C THR A 259 -3.85 -15.22 2.36
N GLY A 260 -3.91 -14.22 3.24
CA GLY A 260 -3.60 -14.40 4.65
C GLY A 260 -4.60 -15.33 5.34
N VAL A 261 -5.89 -15.24 5.02
CA VAL A 261 -6.91 -16.19 5.52
C VAL A 261 -6.57 -17.62 5.10
N HIS A 262 -6.16 -17.83 3.85
CA HIS A 262 -5.74 -19.15 3.39
C HIS A 262 -4.54 -19.69 4.17
N ARG A 263 -3.53 -18.85 4.46
CA ARG A 263 -2.37 -19.20 5.29
C ARG A 263 -2.78 -19.56 6.71
N LEU A 264 -3.72 -18.81 7.32
CA LEU A 264 -4.26 -19.11 8.64
C LEU A 264 -4.98 -20.47 8.68
N TYR A 265 -5.75 -20.81 7.65
CA TYR A 265 -6.37 -22.14 7.54
C TYR A 265 -5.33 -23.26 7.41
N GLN A 266 -4.24 -23.04 6.67
CA GLN A 266 -3.15 -24.01 6.57
C GLN A 266 -2.49 -24.24 7.94
N LEU A 267 -2.22 -23.16 8.69
CA LEU A 267 -1.68 -23.24 10.05
C LEU A 267 -2.63 -23.95 11.02
N SER A 268 -3.93 -23.67 10.92
CA SER A 268 -4.98 -24.32 11.72
C SER A 268 -5.06 -25.82 11.42
N LYS A 269 -5.13 -26.21 10.14
CA LYS A 269 -5.15 -27.62 9.72
C LYS A 269 -3.88 -28.38 10.14
N ALA A 270 -2.74 -27.70 10.16
CA ALA A 270 -1.46 -28.26 10.60
C ALA A 270 -1.30 -28.30 12.13
N GLY A 271 -2.27 -27.79 12.92
CA GLY A 271 -2.17 -27.71 14.38
C GLY A 271 -1.12 -26.72 14.88
N LYS A 272 -0.68 -25.78 14.04
CA LYS A 272 0.37 -24.79 14.34
C LYS A 272 -0.19 -23.43 14.79
N LEU A 273 -1.46 -23.16 14.53
CA LEU A 273 -2.13 -21.93 14.96
C LEU A 273 -2.56 -22.06 16.43
N CYS A 274 -1.76 -21.48 17.35
CA CYS A 274 -2.00 -21.57 18.79
C CYS A 274 -2.76 -20.36 19.39
N VAL A 275 -3.18 -19.42 18.56
CA VAL A 275 -3.92 -18.21 18.96
C VAL A 275 -5.17 -18.06 18.08
N PRO A 276 -6.27 -17.48 18.59
CA PRO A 276 -7.48 -17.30 17.79
C PRO A 276 -7.23 -16.29 16.67
N ALA A 277 -7.85 -16.53 15.51
CA ALA A 277 -7.79 -15.63 14.37
C ALA A 277 -9.20 -15.31 13.85
N MET A 278 -9.42 -14.06 13.49
CA MET A 278 -10.66 -13.54 12.92
C MET A 278 -10.43 -13.22 11.44
N ASN A 279 -11.23 -13.86 10.60
CA ASN A 279 -11.28 -13.61 9.17
C ASN A 279 -12.20 -12.41 8.91
N VAL A 280 -11.63 -11.26 8.60
CA VAL A 280 -12.40 -10.06 8.22
C VAL A 280 -12.78 -10.09 6.75
N ASN A 281 -11.96 -10.73 5.90
CA ASN A 281 -12.20 -10.84 4.46
C ASN A 281 -13.61 -11.33 4.10
N ASP A 282 -14.12 -12.31 4.84
CA ASP A 282 -15.41 -12.96 4.56
C ASP A 282 -16.60 -12.23 5.23
N SER A 283 -16.36 -11.08 5.85
CA SER A 283 -17.44 -10.17 6.22
C SER A 283 -18.17 -9.74 4.95
N VAL A 284 -19.51 -9.84 4.95
CA VAL A 284 -20.33 -9.52 3.76
C VAL A 284 -20.02 -8.11 3.23
N THR A 285 -19.81 -7.16 4.14
CA THR A 285 -19.46 -5.77 3.83
C THR A 285 -18.03 -5.62 3.29
N LYS A 286 -17.11 -6.54 3.61
CA LYS A 286 -15.76 -6.55 3.03
C LYS A 286 -15.82 -7.13 1.63
N THR A 287 -16.16 -8.41 1.46
CA THR A 287 -16.07 -9.09 0.15
C THR A 287 -16.88 -8.37 -0.92
N LYS A 288 -18.09 -7.91 -0.61
CA LYS A 288 -18.98 -7.30 -1.61
C LYS A 288 -18.62 -5.87 -1.96
N PHE A 289 -18.07 -5.10 -1.03
CA PHE A 289 -17.73 -3.69 -1.29
C PHE A 289 -16.28 -3.55 -1.70
N ASP A 290 -15.38 -4.00 -0.84
CA ASP A 290 -13.97 -3.77 -1.03
C ASP A 290 -13.41 -4.55 -2.22
N ASN A 291 -13.49 -5.88 -2.19
CA ASN A 291 -12.89 -6.70 -3.26
C ASN A 291 -13.54 -6.43 -4.63
N LEU A 292 -14.86 -6.20 -4.68
CA LEU A 292 -15.59 -6.05 -5.94
C LEU A 292 -15.64 -4.60 -6.45
N TYR A 293 -16.14 -3.66 -5.65
CA TYR A 293 -16.34 -2.29 -6.11
C TYR A 293 -15.05 -1.46 -6.04
N SER A 294 -14.16 -1.66 -5.06
CA SER A 294 -12.87 -0.95 -5.03
C SER A 294 -12.01 -1.32 -6.24
N CYS A 295 -11.86 -2.62 -6.54
CA CYS A 295 -11.11 -3.07 -7.72
C CYS A 295 -11.70 -2.50 -9.02
N ARG A 296 -13.04 -2.45 -9.13
CA ARG A 296 -13.70 -1.83 -10.27
C ARG A 296 -13.38 -0.34 -10.39
N PHE A 297 -13.44 0.40 -9.29
CA PHE A 297 -13.14 1.84 -9.26
C PHE A 297 -11.69 2.11 -9.71
N TYR A 298 -10.72 1.38 -9.15
CA TYR A 298 -9.32 1.50 -9.57
C TYR A 298 -9.11 1.13 -11.02
N TRP A 299 -9.76 0.05 -11.49
CA TRP A 299 -9.65 -0.40 -12.88
C TRP A 299 -10.24 0.60 -13.88
N GLU A 300 -11.38 1.20 -13.55
CA GLU A 300 -12.02 2.25 -14.35
C GLU A 300 -11.14 3.52 -14.41
N ARG A 301 -10.56 3.93 -13.27
CA ARG A 301 -9.66 5.10 -13.20
C ARG A 301 -8.34 4.87 -13.94
N ALA A 302 -7.82 3.65 -13.96
CA ALA A 302 -6.64 3.27 -14.73
C ALA A 302 -6.92 3.14 -16.24
N ASN A 303 -8.18 2.99 -16.67
CA ASN A 303 -8.57 2.79 -18.07
C ASN A 303 -9.65 3.79 -18.58
N PRO A 304 -9.39 5.12 -18.54
CA PRO A 304 -10.40 6.13 -18.85
C PRO A 304 -10.87 6.11 -20.32
N SER A 305 -10.11 5.51 -21.24
CA SER A 305 -10.39 5.51 -22.68
C SER A 305 -11.47 4.50 -23.13
N ARG A 306 -11.89 3.56 -22.27
CA ARG A 306 -12.93 2.58 -22.61
C ARG A 306 -14.36 3.10 -22.44
N ASP A 307 -14.60 3.97 -21.47
CA ASP A 307 -15.93 4.54 -21.22
C ASP A 307 -16.41 5.43 -22.39
N ASN A 308 -15.47 6.12 -23.05
CA ASN A 308 -15.76 6.90 -24.27
C ASN A 308 -16.08 6.03 -25.50
N ARG A 309 -15.68 4.76 -25.52
CA ARG A 309 -15.96 3.86 -26.65
C ARG A 309 -17.36 3.26 -26.53
N GLN A 310 -17.84 3.06 -25.30
CA GLN A 310 -19.19 2.56 -25.00
C GLN A 310 -20.26 3.66 -25.13
N LYS A 311 -19.95 4.90 -24.72
CA LYS A 311 -20.83 6.07 -24.98
C LYS A 311 -20.98 6.41 -26.46
N ARG A 312 -19.97 6.12 -27.29
CA ARG A 312 -20.05 6.32 -28.76
C ARG A 312 -20.81 5.21 -29.49
N SER A 313 -20.99 4.01 -28.90
CA SER A 313 -21.75 2.93 -29.53
C SER A 313 -23.24 2.95 -29.22
N THR A 314 -23.68 3.70 -28.20
CA THR A 314 -25.10 3.78 -27.78
C THR A 314 -25.79 5.09 -28.13
N GLY A 315 -25.06 6.09 -28.66
CA GLY A 315 -25.62 7.38 -29.07
C GLY A 315 -26.00 7.43 -30.55
N ASN A 316 -27.00 6.66 -31.01
CA ASN A 316 -27.64 6.94 -32.31
C ASN A 316 -29.04 6.31 -32.50
N TRP A 317 -29.93 6.31 -31.49
CA TRP A 317 -31.27 5.73 -31.63
C TRP A 317 -32.42 6.49 -30.96
N LEU A 318 -32.34 7.82 -30.77
CA LEU A 318 -33.47 8.59 -30.23
C LEU A 318 -33.55 10.01 -30.84
N THR A 319 -33.81 10.13 -32.14
CA THR A 319 -34.41 11.34 -32.72
C THR A 319 -35.13 11.02 -34.05
N SER A 320 -36.37 10.56 -33.97
CA SER A 320 -37.42 10.77 -34.99
C SER A 320 -38.64 9.94 -34.62
N ASP A 321 -39.65 10.56 -34.01
CA ASP A 321 -41.07 10.29 -34.26
C ASP A 321 -41.93 11.05 -33.24
N GLN A 322 -42.04 12.36 -33.47
CA GLN A 322 -43.27 13.11 -33.20
C GLN A 322 -43.38 14.12 -34.32
N HIS A 323 -44.30 13.90 -35.26
CA HIS A 323 -45.11 14.87 -35.99
C HIS A 323 -45.85 14.14 -37.11
N SER A 324 -47.14 13.87 -36.89
CA SER A 324 -48.29 13.90 -37.82
C SER A 324 -49.39 12.96 -37.34
#